data_AF-A0A7S3AT05-F1
#
_entry.id   AF-A0A7S3AT05-F1
#
_cell.length_a   1.000
_cell.length_b   1.000
_cell.length_c   1.000
_cell.angle_alpha   90.00
_cell.angle_beta   90.00
_cell.angle_gamma   90.00
#
_symmetry.space_group_name_H-M   'P 1'
#
loop_
_entity.id
_entity.type
_entity.pdbx_description
1 polymer ?
#
loop_
_entity_poly.entity_id
_entity_poly.type
_entity_poly.pdbx_seq_one_letter_code
_entity_poly.pdbx_strand_id
1 'polypeptide(L)'
;PLDVWGLDMNWRNTSAGQDRFYDHPNTALFPNMSRWFAWLQNRSLRTYFNDHPFPVASRNAGGLQTSAEEVGFRWAGLSEWMERGLDFWWFDHNWAFSIPPPFVNTSNTSAKWDGLDNAAWGSHVYFESVAAARAAARADTTASRAGKPAAGAVGSVRSGSTGGVRAALPPEQ
;
A
#
# COMPACT_ATOMS: atom_id res chain seq x y z
N PRO A 1 9.89 -4.63 26.87
CA PRO A 1 8.48 -4.28 26.61
C PRO A 1 8.11 -4.83 25.23
N LEU A 2 6.87 -5.28 25.04
CA LEU A 2 6.38 -5.75 23.74
C LEU A 2 5.53 -4.65 23.14
N ASP A 3 5.85 -4.21 21.92
CA ASP A 3 5.11 -3.16 21.21
C ASP A 3 4.32 -3.71 20.01
N VAL A 4 4.70 -4.90 19.54
CA VAL A 4 4.15 -5.53 18.33
C VAL A 4 3.92 -7.01 18.60
N TRP A 5 2.70 -7.48 18.37
CA TRP A 5 2.36 -8.90 18.35
C TRP A 5 2.14 -9.35 16.91
N GLY A 6 3.05 -10.13 16.35
CA GLY A 6 2.90 -10.70 15.01
C GLY A 6 2.09 -12.00 15.03
N LEU A 7 1.19 -12.17 14.06
CA LEU A 7 0.63 -13.48 13.74
C LEU A 7 1.20 -13.99 12.43
N ASP A 8 1.81 -15.17 12.49
CA ASP A 8 2.20 -15.92 11.29
C ASP A 8 0.96 -16.49 10.58
N MET A 9 1.17 -17.28 9.51
CA MET A 9 0.17 -17.76 8.56
C MET A 9 -1.13 -18.34 9.13
N ASN A 10 -1.13 -18.83 10.37
CA ASN A 10 -2.29 -19.45 11.00
C ASN A 10 -3.43 -18.48 11.36
N TRP A 11 -3.27 -17.18 11.12
CA TRP A 11 -4.39 -16.23 11.15
C TRP A 11 -5.43 -16.55 10.06
N ARG A 12 -5.01 -17.20 8.95
CA ARG A 12 -5.87 -17.82 7.94
C ARG A 12 -5.97 -19.33 8.12
N ASN A 13 -7.02 -19.91 7.57
CA ASN A 13 -7.11 -21.35 7.43
C ASN A 13 -6.15 -21.83 6.34
N THR A 14 -5.14 -22.62 6.71
CA THR A 14 -4.14 -23.18 5.78
C THR A 14 -4.57 -24.50 5.14
N SER A 15 -5.78 -24.98 5.45
CA SER A 15 -6.33 -26.19 4.87
C SER A 15 -6.87 -25.95 3.47
N ALA A 16 -6.66 -26.91 2.56
CA ALA A 16 -7.23 -26.91 1.21
C ALA A 16 -6.95 -25.63 0.39
N GLY A 17 -5.83 -24.93 0.66
CA GLY A 17 -5.45 -23.72 -0.06
C GLY A 17 -6.32 -22.50 0.24
N GLN A 18 -7.04 -22.48 1.37
CA GLN A 18 -7.85 -21.34 1.78
C GLN A 18 -7.00 -20.12 2.19
N ASP A 19 -5.76 -20.33 2.62
CA ASP A 19 -4.78 -19.30 2.96
C ASP A 19 -4.37 -18.42 1.77
N ARG A 20 -4.76 -18.83 0.57
CA ARG A 20 -4.61 -18.06 -0.65
C ARG A 20 -5.56 -16.85 -0.66
N PHE A 21 -6.64 -16.85 0.13
CA PHE A 21 -7.63 -15.78 0.13
C PHE A 21 -7.64 -15.00 1.45
N TYR A 22 -8.17 -13.77 1.42
CA TYR A 22 -8.28 -12.92 2.60
C TYR A 22 -9.56 -13.17 3.42
N ASP A 23 -10.52 -13.90 2.87
CA ASP A 23 -11.87 -14.15 3.43
C ASP A 23 -12.01 -15.50 4.16
N HIS A 24 -10.89 -16.18 4.42
CA HIS A 24 -10.85 -17.45 5.16
C HIS A 24 -10.02 -17.35 6.44
N PRO A 25 -10.43 -16.52 7.42
CA PRO A 25 -9.76 -16.48 8.71
C PRO A 25 -9.87 -17.84 9.44
N ASN A 26 -8.86 -18.17 10.23
CA ASN A 26 -8.89 -19.38 11.03
C ASN A 26 -9.80 -19.22 12.26
N THR A 27 -11.09 -19.47 12.10
CA THR A 27 -12.08 -19.32 13.17
C THR A 27 -11.98 -20.38 14.28
N ALA A 28 -11.26 -21.47 14.05
CA ALA A 28 -10.97 -22.46 15.10
C ALA A 28 -9.96 -21.92 16.13
N LEU A 29 -8.93 -21.19 15.65
CA LEU A 29 -7.93 -20.55 16.51
C LEU A 29 -8.36 -19.16 16.98
N PHE A 30 -9.02 -18.41 16.11
CA PHE A 30 -9.48 -17.04 16.33
C PHE A 30 -10.99 -16.95 16.11
N PRO A 31 -11.81 -17.50 17.03
CA PRO A 31 -13.27 -17.52 16.88
C PRO A 31 -13.90 -16.13 16.83
N ASN A 32 -13.19 -15.10 17.30
CA ASN A 32 -13.61 -13.71 17.17
C ASN A 32 -12.37 -12.80 17.03
N MET A 33 -11.95 -12.54 15.79
CA MET A 33 -10.80 -11.67 15.52
C MET A 33 -11.03 -10.22 15.95
N SER A 34 -12.24 -9.67 15.81
CA SER A 34 -12.53 -8.29 16.25
C SER A 34 -12.30 -8.11 17.75
N ARG A 35 -12.69 -9.11 18.56
CA ARG A 35 -12.41 -9.11 20.00
C ARG A 35 -10.90 -9.21 20.28
N TRP A 36 -10.16 -9.97 19.48
CA TRP A 36 -8.71 -10.08 19.61
C TRP A 36 -7.99 -8.76 19.27
N PHE A 37 -8.39 -8.07 18.19
CA PHE A 37 -7.87 -6.73 17.87
C PHE A 37 -8.15 -5.73 19.00
N ALA A 38 -9.38 -5.69 19.51
CA ALA A 38 -9.73 -4.83 20.64
C ALA A 38 -8.89 -5.14 21.90
N TRP A 39 -8.58 -6.42 22.14
CA TRP A 39 -7.74 -6.83 23.26
C TRP A 39 -6.30 -6.30 23.16
N LEU A 40 -5.74 -6.30 21.94
CA LEU A 40 -4.40 -5.75 21.65
C LEU A 40 -4.37 -4.23 21.81
N GLN A 41 -5.34 -3.54 21.20
CA GLN A 41 -5.44 -2.09 21.26
C GLN A 41 -5.60 -1.57 22.70
N ASN A 42 -6.40 -2.26 23.52
CA ASN A 42 -6.54 -1.96 24.95
C ASN A 42 -5.24 -2.12 25.77
N ARG A 43 -4.22 -2.75 25.19
CA ARG A 43 -2.87 -2.93 25.78
C ARG A 43 -1.80 -2.10 25.09
N SER A 44 -2.22 -1.19 24.20
CA SER A 44 -1.30 -0.39 23.39
C SER A 44 -0.34 -1.26 22.55
N LEU A 45 -0.77 -2.46 22.17
CA LEU A 45 -0.04 -3.34 21.27
C LEU A 45 -0.49 -3.09 19.84
N ARG A 46 0.47 -3.05 18.93
CA ARG A 46 0.22 -3.12 17.49
C ARG A 46 0.32 -4.54 17.00
N THR A 47 -0.23 -4.82 15.82
CA THR A 47 -0.15 -6.15 15.22
C THR A 47 0.02 -6.12 13.72
N TYR A 48 0.60 -7.21 13.22
CA TYR A 48 0.66 -7.52 11.81
C TYR A 48 0.31 -8.98 11.55
N PHE A 49 -0.13 -9.22 10.34
CA PHE A 49 -0.30 -10.54 9.77
C PHE A 49 0.84 -10.82 8.83
N ASN A 50 1.44 -12.00 8.97
CA ASN A 50 2.31 -12.53 7.94
C ASN A 50 1.45 -12.89 6.73
N ASP A 51 1.74 -12.27 5.60
CA ASP A 51 1.05 -12.51 4.35
C ASP A 51 1.97 -13.28 3.42
N HIS A 52 1.63 -14.55 3.14
CA HIS A 52 2.18 -15.33 2.01
C HIS A 52 1.16 -15.29 0.88
N PRO A 53 1.15 -14.22 0.10
CA PRO A 53 0.08 -14.08 -0.85
C PRO A 53 0.29 -15.03 -2.01
N PHE A 54 -0.70 -15.89 -2.20
CA PHE A 54 -0.80 -16.66 -3.42
C PHE A 54 -1.28 -15.72 -4.53
N PRO A 55 -0.71 -15.77 -5.73
CA PRO A 55 -1.16 -14.88 -6.77
C PRO A 55 -2.52 -15.24 -7.33
N VAL A 56 -3.25 -14.25 -7.80
CA VAL A 56 -4.55 -14.41 -8.44
C VAL A 56 -4.37 -15.31 -9.68
N ALA A 57 -3.38 -15.02 -10.54
CA ALA A 57 -3.09 -15.82 -11.74
C ALA A 57 -2.94 -17.34 -11.50
N SER A 58 -2.35 -17.77 -10.36
CA SER A 58 -2.18 -19.20 -10.05
C SER A 58 -3.46 -19.88 -9.56
N ARG A 59 -4.59 -19.18 -9.55
CA ARG A 59 -5.93 -19.70 -9.23
C ARG A 59 -6.79 -19.88 -10.48
N ASN A 60 -6.19 -19.82 -11.67
CA ASN A 60 -6.89 -19.77 -12.96
C ASN A 60 -7.89 -18.60 -13.06
N ALA A 61 -7.64 -17.53 -12.33
CA ALA A 61 -8.43 -16.30 -12.34
C ALA A 61 -7.45 -15.12 -12.44
N GLY A 62 -7.71 -14.14 -13.29
CA GLY A 62 -6.97 -12.86 -13.33
C GLY A 62 -5.51 -12.90 -13.82
N GLY A 63 -4.72 -11.91 -13.37
CA GLY A 63 -3.42 -11.56 -13.96
C GLY A 63 -2.23 -11.54 -12.98
N LEU A 64 -1.07 -11.14 -13.50
CA LEU A 64 0.21 -11.08 -12.79
C LEU A 64 0.27 -9.93 -11.77
N GLN A 65 1.39 -9.79 -11.05
CA GLN A 65 1.64 -8.88 -9.91
C GLN A 65 1.07 -7.47 -10.05
N THR A 66 1.18 -6.89 -11.24
CA THR A 66 0.81 -5.50 -11.51
C THR A 66 -0.48 -5.39 -12.31
N SER A 67 -1.19 -6.49 -12.51
CA SER A 67 -2.49 -6.48 -13.19
C SER A 67 -3.55 -5.83 -12.30
N ALA A 68 -4.59 -5.27 -12.91
CA ALA A 68 -5.68 -4.63 -12.16
C ALA A 68 -6.37 -5.63 -11.20
N GLU A 69 -6.46 -6.90 -11.61
CA GLU A 69 -7.05 -7.97 -10.82
C GLU A 69 -6.23 -8.29 -9.56
N GLU A 70 -4.90 -8.44 -9.69
CA GLU A 70 -4.03 -8.70 -8.54
C GLU A 70 -3.99 -7.50 -7.59
N VAL A 71 -3.84 -6.28 -8.13
CA VAL A 71 -3.84 -5.04 -7.32
C VAL A 71 -5.17 -4.89 -6.59
N GLY A 72 -6.29 -5.09 -7.29
CA GLY A 72 -7.63 -5.02 -6.70
C GLY A 72 -7.84 -6.05 -5.59
N PHE A 73 -7.44 -7.30 -5.82
CA PHE A 73 -7.52 -8.37 -4.83
C PHE A 73 -6.75 -8.03 -3.54
N ARG A 74 -5.51 -7.55 -3.66
CA ARG A 74 -4.69 -7.16 -2.51
C ARG A 74 -5.21 -5.94 -1.80
N TRP A 75 -5.57 -4.91 -2.55
CA TRP A 75 -6.09 -3.66 -2.01
C TRP A 75 -7.34 -3.92 -1.17
N ALA A 76 -8.31 -4.65 -1.73
CA ALA A 76 -9.56 -4.95 -1.04
C ALA A 76 -9.32 -5.77 0.23
N GLY A 77 -8.56 -6.88 0.12
CA GLY A 77 -8.33 -7.76 1.27
C GLY A 77 -7.52 -7.10 2.39
N LEU A 78 -6.41 -6.42 2.07
CA LEU A 78 -5.58 -5.78 3.10
C LEU A 78 -6.31 -4.61 3.75
N SER A 79 -7.00 -3.77 2.97
CA SER A 79 -7.74 -2.63 3.52
C SER A 79 -8.86 -3.10 4.44
N GLU A 80 -9.59 -4.16 4.08
CA GLU A 80 -10.61 -4.76 4.95
C GLU A 80 -10.03 -5.21 6.30
N TRP A 81 -8.84 -5.85 6.30
CA TRP A 81 -8.19 -6.27 7.54
C TRP A 81 -7.67 -5.09 8.38
N MET A 82 -7.19 -4.04 7.72
CA MET A 82 -6.80 -2.80 8.40
C MET A 82 -8.01 -2.11 9.06
N GLU A 83 -9.15 -2.04 8.37
CA GLU A 83 -10.41 -1.52 8.93
C GLU A 83 -10.88 -2.31 10.17
N ARG A 84 -10.58 -3.60 10.23
CA ARG A 84 -10.90 -4.47 11.38
C ARG A 84 -9.96 -4.30 12.57
N GLY A 85 -8.80 -3.65 12.39
CA GLY A 85 -7.86 -3.35 13.47
C GLY A 85 -6.42 -3.82 13.26
N LEU A 86 -6.07 -4.32 12.06
CA LEU A 86 -4.68 -4.62 11.70
C LEU A 86 -3.89 -3.31 11.49
N ASP A 87 -2.73 -3.16 12.13
CA ASP A 87 -1.95 -1.92 12.01
C ASP A 87 -1.09 -1.86 10.74
N PHE A 88 -0.48 -2.99 10.39
CA PHE A 88 0.36 -3.15 9.20
C PHE A 88 0.42 -4.63 8.79
N TRP A 89 0.98 -4.92 7.61
CA TRP A 89 1.19 -6.29 7.16
C TRP A 89 2.67 -6.59 7.01
N TRP A 90 3.04 -7.85 7.20
CA TRP A 90 4.33 -8.36 6.80
C TRP A 90 4.17 -9.10 5.49
N PHE A 91 4.77 -8.56 4.44
CA PHE A 91 4.81 -9.20 3.13
C PHE A 91 5.95 -10.21 3.08
N ASP A 92 5.63 -11.50 3.10
CA ASP A 92 6.58 -12.61 3.11
C ASP A 92 6.32 -13.52 1.91
N HIS A 93 7.30 -14.33 1.52
CA HIS A 93 7.19 -15.23 0.36
C HIS A 93 6.88 -14.57 -1.00
N ASN A 94 7.01 -13.24 -1.10
CA ASN A 94 6.92 -12.48 -2.36
C ASN A 94 8.02 -12.85 -3.37
N TRP A 95 9.09 -13.49 -2.91
CA TRP A 95 10.19 -13.99 -3.72
C TRP A 95 9.69 -15.12 -4.63
N ALA A 96 8.88 -16.07 -4.14
CA ALA A 96 8.24 -17.12 -4.95
C ALA A 96 7.31 -16.58 -6.06
N PHE A 97 6.87 -15.33 -5.93
CA PHE A 97 5.96 -14.62 -6.83
C PHE A 97 6.49 -13.22 -7.13
N SER A 98 7.53 -13.13 -7.94
CA SER A 98 8.18 -11.85 -8.30
C SER A 98 7.53 -11.14 -9.47
N ILE A 99 7.56 -9.80 -9.51
CA ILE A 99 7.30 -9.04 -10.74
C ILE A 99 8.15 -9.69 -11.84
N PRO A 100 7.57 -10.16 -12.95
CA PRO A 100 8.39 -10.75 -13.99
C PRO A 100 9.21 -9.65 -14.68
N PRO A 101 10.45 -9.95 -15.10
CA PRO A 101 11.19 -9.07 -15.99
C PRO A 101 10.52 -8.99 -17.37
N PRO A 102 10.89 -7.99 -18.18
CA PRO A 102 10.41 -7.90 -19.55
C PRO A 102 10.58 -9.22 -20.30
N PHE A 103 9.54 -9.63 -21.03
CA PHE A 103 9.51 -10.85 -21.86
C PHE A 103 9.52 -12.19 -21.10
N VAL A 104 9.37 -12.18 -19.77
CA VAL A 104 9.18 -13.40 -18.97
C VAL A 104 7.72 -13.48 -18.53
N ASN A 105 6.98 -14.50 -18.96
CA ASN A 105 5.58 -14.70 -18.56
C ASN A 105 5.44 -15.70 -17.40
N THR A 106 6.35 -15.63 -16.44
CA THR A 106 6.31 -16.46 -15.23
C THR A 106 6.85 -15.70 -14.03
N SER A 107 6.21 -15.89 -12.89
CA SER A 107 6.56 -15.28 -11.61
C SER A 107 7.47 -16.17 -10.74
N ASN A 108 7.96 -17.30 -11.28
CA ASN A 108 8.85 -18.22 -10.59
C ASN A 108 10.23 -17.57 -10.33
N THR A 109 10.75 -17.70 -9.10
CA THR A 109 12.06 -17.20 -8.63
C THR A 109 13.24 -17.56 -9.52
N SER A 110 13.16 -18.70 -10.22
CA SER A 110 14.28 -19.26 -10.98
C SER A 110 14.46 -18.67 -12.38
N ALA A 111 13.53 -17.84 -12.86
CA ALA A 111 13.72 -17.14 -14.13
C ALA A 111 14.83 -16.08 -13.98
N LYS A 112 15.61 -15.86 -15.05
CA LYS A 112 16.73 -14.92 -15.08
C LYS A 112 16.56 -13.90 -16.20
N TRP A 113 16.89 -12.65 -15.91
CA TRP A 113 16.95 -11.58 -16.89
C TRP A 113 18.09 -10.63 -16.52
N ASP A 114 18.95 -10.33 -17.49
CA ASP A 114 20.13 -9.45 -17.33
C ASP A 114 20.99 -9.77 -16.09
N GLY A 115 21.27 -11.06 -15.87
CA GLY A 115 22.10 -11.54 -14.76
C GLY A 115 21.42 -11.54 -13.38
N LEU A 116 20.22 -10.97 -13.25
CA LEU A 116 19.40 -11.05 -12.04
C LEU A 116 18.42 -12.22 -12.12
N ASP A 117 18.19 -12.87 -10.99
CA ASP A 117 17.03 -13.75 -10.86
C ASP A 117 15.76 -12.93 -10.59
N ASN A 118 14.63 -13.58 -10.78
CA ASN A 118 13.31 -13.03 -10.62
C ASN A 118 13.07 -12.48 -9.19
N ALA A 119 13.63 -13.12 -8.17
CA ALA A 119 13.54 -12.67 -6.78
C ALA A 119 14.25 -11.31 -6.57
N ALA A 120 15.44 -11.14 -7.14
CA ALA A 120 16.19 -9.89 -7.10
C ALA A 120 15.55 -8.80 -7.97
N TRP A 121 15.00 -9.18 -9.13
CA TRP A 121 14.38 -8.25 -10.07
C TRP A 121 13.23 -7.45 -9.46
N GLY A 122 12.29 -8.10 -8.77
CA GLY A 122 11.16 -7.39 -8.15
C GLY A 122 11.60 -6.32 -7.13
N SER A 123 12.65 -6.64 -6.36
CA SER A 123 13.25 -5.69 -5.40
C SER A 123 13.93 -4.52 -6.11
N HIS A 124 14.60 -4.78 -7.23
CA HIS A 124 15.20 -3.74 -8.08
C HIS A 124 14.13 -2.80 -8.66
N VAL A 125 13.04 -3.34 -9.22
CA VAL A 125 11.92 -2.53 -9.74
C VAL A 125 11.32 -1.64 -8.66
N TYR A 126 11.10 -2.18 -7.45
CA TYR A 126 10.61 -1.39 -6.32
C TYR A 126 11.58 -0.26 -5.96
N PHE A 127 12.88 -0.56 -5.84
CA PHE A 127 13.91 0.43 -5.55
C PHE A 127 13.92 1.57 -6.56
N GLU A 128 13.95 1.25 -7.86
CA GLU A 128 13.95 2.24 -8.95
C GLU A 128 12.67 3.08 -8.97
N SER A 129 11.50 2.45 -8.79
CA SER A 129 10.21 3.13 -8.79
C SER A 129 10.09 4.12 -7.64
N VAL A 130 10.51 3.73 -6.42
CA VAL A 130 10.51 4.60 -5.25
C VAL A 130 11.55 5.72 -5.39
N ALA A 131 12.72 5.42 -5.95
CA ALA A 131 13.74 6.43 -6.21
C ALA A 131 13.22 7.51 -7.18
N ALA A 132 12.57 7.10 -8.28
CA ALA A 132 11.96 7.99 -9.25
C ALA A 132 10.84 8.84 -8.64
N ALA A 133 9.92 8.22 -7.87
CA ALA A 133 8.84 8.95 -7.19
C ALA A 133 9.37 9.99 -6.19
N ARG A 134 10.42 9.65 -5.43
CA ARG A 134 11.09 10.58 -4.52
C ARG A 134 11.75 11.74 -5.26
N ALA A 135 12.40 11.48 -6.39
CA ALA A 135 13.00 12.51 -7.22
C ALA A 135 11.93 13.49 -7.75
N ALA A 136 10.80 12.96 -8.24
CA ALA A 136 9.66 13.77 -8.69
C ALA A 136 9.09 14.66 -7.58
N ALA A 137 8.84 14.10 -6.38
CA ALA A 137 8.34 14.87 -5.24
C ALA A 137 9.29 15.99 -4.80
N ARG A 138 10.61 15.75 -4.87
CA ARG A 138 11.63 16.77 -4.58
C ARG A 138 11.67 17.87 -5.64
N ALA A 139 11.54 17.52 -6.92
CA ALA A 139 11.49 18.48 -8.01
C ALA A 139 10.26 19.41 -7.88
N ASP A 140 9.10 18.85 -7.53
CA ASP A 140 7.85 19.61 -7.31
C ASP A 140 7.93 20.54 -6.09
N THR A 141 8.57 20.07 -5.00
CA THR A 141 8.88 20.91 -3.83
C THR A 141 9.84 22.05 -4.16
N THR A 142 10.78 21.83 -5.09
CA THR A 142 11.75 22.86 -5.51
C THR A 142 11.10 23.88 -6.43
N ALA A 143 10.24 23.46 -7.35
CA ALA A 143 9.46 24.33 -8.22
C ALA A 143 8.48 25.22 -7.42
N SER A 144 7.78 24.65 -6.44
CA SER A 144 6.87 25.40 -5.55
C SER A 144 7.59 26.42 -4.66
N ARG A 145 8.85 26.16 -4.28
CA ARG A 145 9.69 27.15 -3.57
C ARG A 145 10.23 28.24 -4.48
N ALA A 146 10.57 27.93 -5.73
CA ALA A 146 11.03 28.90 -6.72
C ALA A 146 9.92 29.85 -7.22
N GLY A 147 8.65 29.44 -7.12
CA GLY A 147 7.49 30.25 -7.52
C GLY A 147 6.95 31.22 -6.46
N LYS A 148 7.48 31.23 -5.23
CA LYS A 148 7.11 32.23 -4.22
C LYS A 148 8.03 33.45 -4.33
N PRO A 149 7.54 34.65 -4.71
CA PRO A 149 8.35 35.84 -4.65
C PRO A 149 8.75 36.10 -3.19
N ALA A 150 10.01 36.49 -2.98
CA ALA A 150 10.51 36.86 -1.66
C ALA A 150 9.67 38.04 -1.14
N ALA A 151 8.89 37.81 -0.09
CA ALA A 151 8.16 38.87 0.59
C ALA A 151 9.18 39.77 1.32
N GLY A 152 9.54 40.89 0.69
CA GLY A 152 10.44 41.89 1.24
C GLY A 152 9.99 43.31 0.86
N ALA A 153 9.95 44.17 1.87
CA ALA A 153 9.82 45.63 1.85
C ALA A 153 8.40 46.25 1.68
N VAL A 154 7.76 46.39 2.84
CA VAL A 154 6.90 47.47 3.34
C VAL A 154 6.78 48.73 2.45
N GLY A 155 5.54 49.07 2.09
CA GLY A 155 5.12 50.39 1.63
C GLY A 155 3.73 50.73 2.17
N SER A 156 3.70 51.56 3.21
CA SER A 156 2.49 52.11 3.82
C SER A 156 1.84 53.15 2.90
N VAL A 157 0.58 52.97 2.52
CA VAL A 157 -0.31 54.07 2.11
C VAL A 157 -1.73 53.81 2.65
N ARG A 158 -2.27 54.82 3.34
CA ARG A 158 -3.58 54.85 3.97
C ARG A 158 -4.72 55.19 2.99
N SER A 159 -5.88 54.60 3.31
CA SER A 159 -7.28 55.07 3.21
C SER A 159 -7.91 55.42 1.85
N GLY A 160 -9.07 54.80 1.63
CA GLY A 160 -10.13 55.29 0.74
C GLY A 160 -11.28 54.29 0.63
N SER A 161 -12.41 54.56 1.28
CA SER A 161 -13.64 53.74 1.23
C SER A 161 -14.36 53.89 -0.11
N THR A 162 -15.01 52.83 -0.60
CA THR A 162 -16.46 52.79 -0.91
C THR A 162 -16.83 51.47 -1.59
N GLY A 163 -18.06 51.01 -1.34
CA GLY A 163 -18.88 50.33 -2.36
C GLY A 163 -18.72 48.82 -2.47
N GLY A 164 -19.58 48.08 -1.77
CA GLY A 164 -19.76 46.65 -2.02
C GLY A 164 -20.51 46.38 -3.31
N VAL A 165 -20.22 45.22 -3.93
CA VAL A 165 -21.17 44.42 -4.69
C VAL A 165 -20.75 42.96 -4.51
N ARG A 166 -21.64 42.14 -3.94
CA ARG A 166 -21.54 40.67 -3.99
C ARG A 166 -21.83 40.23 -5.42
N ALA A 167 -20.87 39.57 -6.08
CA ALA A 167 -21.10 38.85 -7.31
C ALA A 167 -21.22 37.35 -7.00
N ALA A 168 -22.29 36.76 -7.52
CA ALA A 168 -22.73 35.40 -7.31
C ALA A 168 -21.79 34.34 -7.90
N LEU A 169 -21.76 33.17 -7.28
CA LEU A 169 -21.22 31.94 -7.85
C LEU A 169 -22.13 31.48 -9.01
N PRO A 170 -21.58 31.10 -10.18
CA PRO A 170 -22.34 30.40 -11.20
C PRO A 170 -22.52 28.92 -10.81
N PRO A 171 -23.67 28.30 -11.15
CA PRO A 171 -23.89 26.87 -10.91
C PRO A 171 -23.52 26.03 -12.15
N GLU A 172 -23.54 24.71 -11.91
CA GLU A 172 -23.60 23.60 -12.87
C GLU A 172 -22.24 23.17 -13.46
N GLN A 173 -21.96 21.87 -13.70
CA GLN A 173 -22.82 20.73 -14.04
C GLN A 173 -22.32 19.43 -13.41
#